data_AF-A0A955TUF0-F1
#
_entry.id   AF-A0A955TUF0-F1
#
_cell.length_a   1.000
_cell.length_b   1.000
_cell.length_c   1.000
_cell.angle_alpha   90.00
_cell.angle_beta   90.00
_cell.angle_gamma   90.00
#
_symmetry.space_group_name_H-M   'P 1'
#
loop_
_entity.id
_entity.type
_entity.pdbx_description
1 polymer ?
#
loop_
_entity_poly.entity_id
_entity_poly.type
_entity_poly.pdbx_seq_one_letter_code
_entity_poly.pdbx_strand_id
1 'polypeptide(L)'
;MADAPRDSLPEYLWDLLAPTPHGNAKLLAAWDGLTTESHMRVLSALKIATYPQHLAKRVMEKALESPNAYIRYLAANEIVQGGEDDEKAAILEKRIAADKHPLVKYCLAESVTHIPQAFFALPQQARLAQIRRLGIGDGNKSMASLITFALENLIEKGEVSEIELEEILTDYICRPLFKDRCQKDWLHYDGFLAYRTEEDLLSLWELVPKVPEKISYVLLQHLPPLPNYFQDIPESVLDHLTSHQLFTLLERPDIELREFRKQIFNRQNDSEDLVRSMAVVYHFHLTYEEFSDILKKPEKERIPLLLDLASYAMDLRLVFYQVLHDILEKNDTDYWECGEPAKREFERKVKNLEELKEWEKKSEMTQLKLYELAKNAVPWNETESGYLPKGKLEFLAGLTVPGDTWQTFRNYVEEWEKYNAEKLYKHLPCISAIEERAEYMNELEKKGAWDQPLSRKEFYNFYVARTEAWVFPIIMGGVSGILIFGGFAIWELFTGDQEDNLWSYIMVSLGFLLATILIGKALDETSKELKAKGERENL
;
A
#
# COMPACT_ATOMS: atom_id res chain seq x y z
N MET A 1 -36.33 8.87 -6.65
CA MET A 1 -36.32 7.51 -6.08
C MET A 1 -35.00 6.90 -6.48
N ALA A 2 -34.08 6.72 -5.54
CA ALA A 2 -32.85 6.01 -5.84
C ALA A 2 -33.22 4.52 -5.95
N ASP A 3 -33.00 3.93 -7.13
CA ASP A 3 -33.05 2.48 -7.26
C ASP A 3 -31.97 1.92 -6.33
N ALA A 4 -32.38 1.40 -5.17
CA ALA A 4 -31.53 0.53 -4.36
C ALA A 4 -30.90 -0.52 -5.30
N PRO A 5 -29.64 -0.93 -5.11
CA PRO A 5 -28.95 -1.76 -6.08
C PRO A 5 -29.59 -3.15 -6.13
N ARG A 6 -30.62 -3.27 -6.98
CA ARG A 6 -31.32 -4.52 -7.33
C ARG A 6 -30.31 -5.58 -7.76
N ASP A 7 -29.17 -5.13 -8.30
CA ASP A 7 -28.04 -5.92 -8.78
C ASP A 7 -27.35 -6.76 -7.69
N SER A 8 -27.59 -6.48 -6.40
CA SER A 8 -26.98 -7.25 -5.29
C SER A 8 -27.84 -8.42 -4.79
N LEU A 9 -29.13 -8.44 -5.12
CA LEU A 9 -30.08 -9.46 -4.66
C LEU A 9 -30.35 -10.49 -5.74
N PRO A 10 -30.18 -11.81 -5.47
CA PRO A 10 -30.58 -12.85 -6.39
C PRO A 10 -32.06 -12.73 -6.77
N GLU A 11 -32.39 -12.93 -8.05
CA GLU A 11 -33.74 -12.73 -8.59
C GLU A 11 -34.82 -13.51 -7.82
N TYR A 12 -34.48 -14.70 -7.31
CA TYR A 12 -35.41 -15.55 -6.57
C TYR A 12 -35.86 -14.94 -5.22
N LEU A 13 -35.14 -13.95 -4.67
CA LEU A 13 -35.54 -13.25 -3.45
C LEU A 13 -36.49 -12.06 -3.71
N TRP A 14 -36.64 -11.62 -4.96
CA TRP A 14 -37.40 -10.41 -5.28
C TRP A 14 -38.88 -10.51 -4.91
N ASP A 15 -39.52 -11.67 -5.17
CA ASP A 15 -40.92 -11.89 -4.80
C ASP A 15 -41.14 -11.93 -3.28
N LEU A 16 -40.14 -12.41 -2.51
CA LEU A 16 -40.18 -12.42 -1.05
C LEU A 16 -40.03 -11.00 -0.47
N LEU A 17 -39.29 -10.14 -1.15
CA LEU A 17 -39.02 -8.76 -0.71
C LEU A 17 -40.03 -7.74 -1.24
N ALA A 18 -41.13 -8.17 -1.87
CA ALA A 18 -42.19 -7.26 -2.27
C ALA A 18 -42.71 -6.47 -1.04
N PRO A 19 -42.78 -5.13 -1.08
CA PRO A 19 -43.13 -4.26 0.05
C PRO A 19 -44.64 -4.27 0.33
N THR A 20 -45.22 -5.47 0.44
CA THR A 20 -46.64 -5.73 0.66
C THR A 20 -46.81 -6.71 1.81
N PRO A 21 -47.96 -6.71 2.51
CA PRO A 21 -48.25 -7.72 3.54
C PRO A 21 -48.14 -9.17 3.03
N HIS A 22 -48.48 -9.40 1.75
CA HIS A 22 -48.37 -10.73 1.14
C HIS A 22 -46.92 -11.15 0.91
N GLY A 23 -46.07 -10.26 0.38
CA GLY A 23 -44.63 -10.51 0.27
C GLY A 23 -43.99 -10.79 1.63
N ASN A 24 -44.32 -9.99 2.64
CA ASN A 24 -43.89 -10.19 4.02
C ASN A 24 -44.31 -11.57 4.56
N ALA A 25 -45.55 -11.99 4.32
CA ALA A 25 -46.03 -13.32 4.73
C ALA A 25 -45.27 -14.46 4.03
N LYS A 26 -44.99 -14.34 2.73
CA LYS A 26 -44.15 -15.31 2.00
C LYS A 26 -42.75 -15.39 2.60
N LEU A 27 -42.13 -14.23 2.86
CA LEU A 27 -40.79 -14.15 3.44
C LEU A 27 -40.75 -14.81 4.82
N LEU A 28 -41.70 -14.50 5.71
CA LEU A 28 -41.78 -15.10 7.04
C LEU A 28 -41.99 -16.62 6.98
N ALA A 29 -42.78 -17.11 6.03
CA ALA A 29 -42.99 -18.54 5.84
C ALA A 29 -41.74 -19.26 5.30
N ALA A 30 -40.98 -18.61 4.42
CA ALA A 30 -39.73 -19.14 3.87
C ALA A 30 -38.52 -18.96 4.81
N TRP A 31 -38.64 -18.11 5.83
CA TRP A 31 -37.52 -17.61 6.63
C TRP A 31 -36.62 -18.73 7.18
N ASP A 32 -37.21 -19.75 7.80
CA ASP A 32 -36.46 -20.82 8.46
C ASP A 32 -35.76 -21.75 7.45
N GLY A 33 -36.12 -21.69 6.16
CA GLY A 33 -35.48 -22.42 5.07
C GLY A 33 -34.42 -21.62 4.30
N LEU A 34 -34.26 -20.33 4.59
CA LEU A 34 -33.23 -19.50 3.96
C LEU A 34 -31.84 -19.81 4.53
N THR A 35 -30.81 -19.68 3.70
CA THR A 35 -29.43 -19.76 4.16
C THR A 35 -29.07 -18.53 4.98
N THR A 36 -28.03 -18.62 5.82
CA THR A 36 -27.52 -17.47 6.58
C THR A 36 -27.15 -16.31 5.66
N GLU A 37 -26.56 -16.60 4.50
CA GLU A 37 -26.26 -15.58 3.49
C GLU A 37 -27.53 -14.89 2.96
N SER A 38 -28.58 -15.66 2.65
CA SER A 38 -29.87 -15.10 2.24
C SER A 38 -30.50 -14.24 3.35
N HIS A 39 -30.40 -14.63 4.62
CA HIS A 39 -30.83 -13.79 5.75
C HIS A 39 -30.07 -12.46 5.77
N MET A 40 -28.74 -12.47 5.63
CA MET A 40 -27.94 -11.24 5.62
C MET A 40 -28.37 -10.31 4.48
N ARG A 41 -28.52 -10.85 3.26
CA ARG A 41 -28.94 -10.07 2.07
C ARG A 41 -30.34 -9.49 2.26
N VAL A 42 -31.28 -10.26 2.78
CA VAL A 42 -32.64 -9.80 3.07
C VAL A 42 -32.63 -8.68 4.10
N LEU A 43 -31.93 -8.85 5.23
CA LEU A 43 -31.87 -7.83 6.28
C LEU A 43 -31.23 -6.53 5.78
N SER A 44 -30.14 -6.62 5.01
CA SER A 44 -29.53 -5.44 4.37
C SER A 44 -30.46 -4.76 3.37
N ALA A 45 -31.21 -5.54 2.59
CA ALA A 45 -32.15 -4.99 1.61
C ALA A 45 -33.32 -4.23 2.26
N LEU A 46 -33.81 -4.72 3.40
CA LEU A 46 -34.89 -4.06 4.15
C LEU A 46 -34.51 -2.65 4.63
N LYS A 47 -33.21 -2.39 4.82
CA LYS A 47 -32.68 -1.06 5.22
C LYS A 47 -32.71 -0.05 4.08
N ILE A 48 -32.44 -0.50 2.86
CA ILE A 48 -32.21 0.38 1.70
C ILE A 48 -33.52 0.59 0.93
N ALA A 49 -34.36 -0.44 0.84
CA ALA A 49 -35.64 -0.35 0.16
C ALA A 49 -36.60 0.58 0.95
N THR A 50 -37.52 1.24 0.23
CA THR A 50 -38.69 1.91 0.83
C THR A 50 -39.68 0.86 1.35
N TYR A 51 -39.21 -0.05 2.20
CA TYR A 51 -39.98 -1.13 2.78
C TYR A 51 -40.77 -0.57 3.97
N PRO A 52 -42.09 -0.85 4.10
CA PRO A 52 -42.87 -0.33 5.21
C PRO A 52 -42.29 -0.77 6.56
N GLN A 53 -42.00 0.18 7.45
CA GLN A 53 -41.33 -0.06 8.74
C GLN A 53 -42.02 -1.14 9.57
N HIS A 54 -43.35 -1.11 9.67
CA HIS A 54 -44.11 -2.12 10.42
C HIS A 54 -43.97 -3.55 9.84
N LEU A 55 -43.75 -3.70 8.52
CA LEU A 55 -43.48 -5.00 7.91
C LEU A 55 -42.03 -5.43 8.14
N ALA A 56 -41.07 -4.50 8.04
CA ALA A 56 -39.66 -4.78 8.35
C ALA A 56 -39.51 -5.25 9.80
N LYS A 57 -40.16 -4.56 10.75
CA LYS A 57 -40.15 -4.91 12.19
C LYS A 57 -40.55 -6.37 12.42
N ARG A 58 -41.58 -6.88 11.74
CA ARG A 58 -41.99 -8.30 11.85
C ARG A 58 -40.92 -9.27 11.38
N VAL A 59 -40.17 -8.94 10.33
CA VAL A 59 -39.05 -9.76 9.85
C VAL A 59 -37.89 -9.71 10.85
N MET A 60 -37.59 -8.52 11.41
CA MET A 60 -36.56 -8.36 12.43
C MET A 60 -36.90 -9.15 13.70
N GLU A 61 -38.15 -9.11 14.17
CA GLU A 61 -38.63 -9.90 15.31
C GLU A 61 -38.44 -11.41 15.08
N LYS A 62 -38.75 -11.90 13.88
CA LYS A 62 -38.50 -13.30 13.49
C LYS A 62 -37.00 -13.60 13.40
N ALA A 63 -36.20 -12.68 12.89
CA ALA A 63 -34.75 -12.82 12.79
C ALA A 63 -34.06 -12.93 14.18
N LEU A 64 -34.62 -12.30 15.23
CA LEU A 64 -34.18 -12.48 16.62
C LEU A 64 -34.38 -13.89 17.17
N GLU A 65 -35.10 -14.77 16.47
CA GLU A 65 -35.23 -16.20 16.80
C GLU A 65 -34.16 -17.06 16.12
N SER A 66 -33.37 -16.47 15.21
CA SER A 66 -32.37 -17.22 14.46
C SER A 66 -31.35 -17.90 15.38
N PRO A 67 -30.96 -19.17 15.10
CA PRO A 67 -29.88 -19.82 15.84
C PRO A 67 -28.53 -19.10 15.63
N ASN A 68 -28.37 -18.38 14.52
CA ASN A 68 -27.15 -17.65 14.19
C ASN A 68 -27.11 -16.29 14.92
N ALA A 69 -26.10 -16.08 15.76
CA ALA A 69 -25.96 -14.86 16.55
C ALA A 69 -25.76 -13.59 15.71
N TYR A 70 -25.13 -13.69 14.54
CA TYR A 70 -24.93 -12.55 13.65
C TYR A 70 -26.25 -12.09 13.01
N ILE A 71 -27.11 -13.01 12.61
CA ILE A 71 -28.46 -12.66 12.11
C ILE A 71 -29.29 -11.98 13.20
N ARG A 72 -29.24 -12.50 14.43
CA ARG A 72 -29.89 -11.84 15.57
C ARG A 72 -29.31 -10.45 15.83
N TYR A 73 -27.99 -10.29 15.73
CA TYR A 73 -27.33 -9.01 15.88
C TYR A 73 -27.76 -7.99 14.81
N LEU A 74 -27.78 -8.38 13.54
CA LEU A 74 -28.23 -7.50 12.45
C LEU A 74 -29.68 -7.01 12.70
N ALA A 75 -30.56 -7.93 13.11
CA ALA A 75 -31.94 -7.57 13.44
C ALA A 75 -32.04 -6.65 14.67
N ALA A 76 -31.32 -6.99 15.74
CA ALA A 76 -31.28 -6.20 16.97
C ALA A 76 -30.73 -4.78 16.70
N ASN A 77 -29.67 -4.67 15.91
CA ASN A 77 -29.04 -3.43 15.53
C ASN A 77 -30.01 -2.47 14.82
N GLU A 78 -30.79 -2.97 13.85
CA GLU A 78 -31.78 -2.18 13.14
C GLU A 78 -32.97 -1.79 14.03
N ILE A 79 -33.44 -2.70 14.91
CA ILE A 79 -34.50 -2.39 15.89
C ILE A 79 -34.08 -1.22 16.78
N VAL A 80 -32.85 -1.26 17.31
CA VAL A 80 -32.31 -0.21 18.19
C VAL A 80 -32.14 1.12 17.45
N GLN A 81 -31.79 1.09 16.16
CA GLN A 81 -31.68 2.30 15.34
C GLN A 81 -33.03 2.91 14.96
N GLY A 82 -34.11 2.12 14.93
CA GLY A 82 -35.43 2.55 14.50
C GLY A 82 -36.09 3.61 15.39
N GLY A 83 -35.66 3.72 16.66
CA GLY A 83 -36.07 4.81 17.56
C GLY A 83 -37.56 4.88 17.90
N GLU A 84 -38.29 3.78 17.77
CA GLU A 84 -39.72 3.73 18.15
C GLU A 84 -39.85 3.67 19.68
N ASP A 85 -40.41 4.72 20.29
CA ASP A 85 -40.72 4.76 21.72
C ASP A 85 -42.07 4.06 21.99
N ASP A 86 -42.13 2.76 21.70
CA ASP A 86 -43.29 1.91 21.97
C ASP A 86 -43.01 0.86 23.05
N GLU A 87 -44.06 0.46 23.79
CA GLU A 87 -43.96 -0.58 24.83
C GLU A 87 -43.34 -1.89 24.30
N LYS A 88 -43.53 -2.15 22.99
CA LYS A 88 -42.95 -3.30 22.31
C LYS A 88 -41.44 -3.18 22.13
N ALA A 89 -40.91 -1.99 21.86
CA ALA A 89 -39.47 -1.73 21.77
C ALA A 89 -38.81 -2.05 23.11
N ALA A 90 -39.41 -1.61 24.24
CA ALA A 90 -38.90 -1.96 25.57
C ALA A 90 -38.87 -3.48 25.83
N ILE A 91 -39.84 -4.24 25.30
CA ILE A 91 -39.85 -5.71 25.39
C ILE A 91 -38.73 -6.31 24.53
N LEU A 92 -38.53 -5.80 23.31
CA LEU A 92 -37.48 -6.27 22.41
C LEU A 92 -36.08 -5.93 22.94
N GLU A 93 -35.87 -4.75 23.50
CA GLU A 93 -34.61 -4.37 24.14
C GLU A 93 -34.28 -5.28 25.32
N LYS A 94 -35.27 -5.59 26.17
CA LYS A 94 -35.08 -6.57 27.26
C LYS A 94 -34.68 -7.95 26.73
N ARG A 95 -35.29 -8.38 25.62
CA ARG A 95 -34.95 -9.64 24.96
C ARG A 95 -33.52 -9.62 24.42
N ILE A 96 -33.12 -8.52 23.77
CA ILE A 96 -31.76 -8.31 23.24
C ILE A 96 -30.75 -8.32 24.39
N ALA A 97 -30.98 -7.56 25.46
CA ALA A 97 -30.12 -7.48 26.63
C ALA A 97 -29.98 -8.81 27.39
N ALA A 98 -30.96 -9.71 27.24
CA ALA A 98 -30.96 -11.06 27.80
C ALA A 98 -30.37 -12.12 26.87
N ASP A 99 -29.97 -11.76 25.64
CA ASP A 99 -29.36 -12.71 24.70
C ASP A 99 -28.06 -13.29 25.30
N LYS A 100 -27.83 -14.58 25.05
CA LYS A 100 -26.65 -15.28 25.57
C LYS A 100 -25.37 -14.84 24.87
N HIS A 101 -25.48 -14.39 23.61
CA HIS A 101 -24.32 -14.04 22.81
C HIS A 101 -23.93 -12.57 23.02
N PRO A 102 -22.68 -12.25 23.40
CA PRO A 102 -22.23 -10.88 23.67
C PRO A 102 -22.50 -9.88 22.54
N LEU A 103 -22.33 -10.31 21.29
CA LEU A 103 -22.59 -9.47 20.12
C LEU A 103 -24.03 -8.93 20.07
N VAL A 104 -25.02 -9.78 20.39
CA VAL A 104 -26.43 -9.37 20.42
C VAL A 104 -26.70 -8.59 21.70
N LYS A 105 -26.26 -9.11 22.84
CA LYS A 105 -26.47 -8.51 24.16
C LYS A 105 -26.02 -7.06 24.24
N TYR A 106 -24.85 -6.75 23.69
CA TYR A 106 -24.25 -5.43 23.79
C TYR A 106 -24.53 -4.54 22.58
N CYS A 107 -25.35 -4.96 21.61
CA CYS A 107 -25.69 -4.09 20.47
C CYS A 107 -26.44 -2.82 20.89
N LEU A 108 -27.11 -2.84 22.04
CA LEU A 108 -27.76 -1.67 22.66
C LEU A 108 -26.75 -0.58 23.00
N ALA A 109 -25.52 -0.97 23.35
CA ALA A 109 -24.45 -0.05 23.69
C ALA A 109 -23.95 0.73 22.46
N GLU A 110 -24.21 0.25 21.25
CA GLU A 110 -23.88 0.97 20.02
C GLU A 110 -24.76 2.22 19.80
N SER A 111 -25.85 2.39 20.55
CA SER A 111 -26.68 3.61 20.45
C SER A 111 -26.08 4.80 21.20
N VAL A 112 -25.07 4.56 22.04
CA VAL A 112 -24.47 5.59 22.89
C VAL A 112 -23.56 6.49 22.05
N THR A 113 -23.80 7.80 22.12
CA THR A 113 -23.06 8.82 21.36
C THR A 113 -21.85 9.40 22.10
N HIS A 114 -21.72 9.14 23.39
CA HIS A 114 -20.65 9.65 24.26
C HIS A 114 -20.01 8.51 25.07
N ILE A 115 -18.71 8.59 25.31
CA ILE A 115 -18.03 7.57 26.11
C ILE A 115 -18.37 7.80 27.59
N PRO A 116 -18.97 6.84 28.30
CA PRO A 116 -19.32 7.00 29.70
C PRO A 116 -18.06 7.00 30.58
N GLN A 117 -18.11 7.70 31.72
CA GLN A 117 -17.01 7.73 32.70
C GLN A 117 -16.63 6.31 33.19
N ALA A 118 -17.60 5.40 33.25
CA ALA A 118 -17.41 4.00 33.64
C ALA A 118 -17.11 3.07 32.46
N PHE A 119 -16.60 3.59 31.33
CA PHE A 119 -16.34 2.79 30.11
C PHE A 119 -15.50 1.53 30.40
N PHE A 120 -14.41 1.65 31.15
CA PHE A 120 -13.52 0.53 31.47
C PHE A 120 -14.09 -0.44 32.52
N ALA A 121 -15.18 -0.09 33.20
CA ALA A 121 -15.90 -1.04 34.04
C ALA A 121 -16.78 -2.02 33.22
N LEU A 122 -16.96 -1.76 31.91
CA LEU A 122 -17.73 -2.60 31.02
C LEU A 122 -16.88 -3.79 30.51
N PRO A 123 -17.50 -4.96 30.27
CA PRO A 123 -16.84 -6.05 29.58
C PRO A 123 -16.31 -5.61 28.21
N GLN A 124 -15.19 -6.18 27.75
CA GLN A 124 -14.52 -5.77 26.49
C GLN A 124 -15.48 -5.74 25.29
N GLN A 125 -16.39 -6.70 25.15
CA GLN A 125 -17.35 -6.72 24.03
C GLN A 125 -18.36 -5.56 24.08
N ALA A 126 -18.69 -5.08 25.28
CA ALA A 126 -19.54 -3.90 25.47
C ALA A 126 -18.77 -2.61 25.17
N ARG A 127 -17.49 -2.54 25.56
CA ARG A 127 -16.57 -1.46 25.18
C ARG A 127 -16.48 -1.32 23.67
N LEU A 128 -16.17 -2.41 22.96
CA LEU A 128 -16.09 -2.42 21.49
C LEU A 128 -17.43 -1.97 20.85
N ALA A 129 -18.57 -2.46 21.33
CA ALA A 129 -19.88 -2.03 20.83
C ALA A 129 -20.08 -0.50 20.95
N GLN A 130 -19.73 0.13 22.08
CA GLN A 130 -19.85 1.59 22.22
C GLN A 130 -18.97 2.35 21.21
N ILE A 131 -17.79 1.83 20.92
CA ILE A 131 -16.81 2.47 20.03
C ILE A 131 -17.27 2.41 18.56
N ARG A 132 -17.99 1.35 18.16
CA ARG A 132 -18.52 1.14 16.80
C ARG A 132 -19.48 2.20 16.28
N ARG A 133 -19.96 3.12 17.11
CA ARG A 133 -20.80 4.23 16.65
C ARG A 133 -20.40 5.58 17.20
N LEU A 134 -19.29 5.65 17.92
CA LEU A 134 -18.61 6.90 18.16
C LEU A 134 -18.25 7.49 16.79
N GLY A 135 -18.99 8.51 16.34
CA GLY A 135 -19.03 8.81 14.90
C GLY A 135 -19.54 10.18 14.46
N ILE A 136 -19.96 11.08 15.37
CA ILE A 136 -20.34 12.46 14.99
C ILE A 136 -19.85 13.41 16.09
N GLY A 137 -18.98 14.37 15.73
CA GLY A 137 -18.42 15.35 16.66
C GLY A 137 -17.01 15.01 17.14
N ASP A 138 -16.73 15.33 18.41
CA ASP A 138 -15.46 15.23 19.16
C ASP A 138 -14.98 13.80 19.43
N GLY A 139 -15.33 12.86 18.54
CA GLY A 139 -15.07 11.44 18.71
C GLY A 139 -13.59 11.11 18.77
N ASN A 140 -12.74 11.79 17.99
CA ASN A 140 -11.30 11.52 17.98
C ASN A 140 -10.63 12.04 19.25
N LYS A 141 -10.96 13.26 19.69
CA LYS A 141 -10.45 13.82 20.95
C LYS A 141 -10.93 13.04 22.16
N SER A 142 -12.20 12.58 22.14
CA SER A 142 -12.76 11.69 23.16
C SER A 142 -12.03 10.35 23.18
N MET A 143 -11.77 9.76 22.01
CA MET A 143 -10.97 8.54 21.89
C MET A 143 -9.54 8.76 22.41
N ALA A 144 -8.90 9.86 22.02
CA ALA A 144 -7.54 10.16 22.46
C ALA A 144 -7.45 10.29 23.98
N SER A 145 -8.42 10.99 24.57
CA SER A 145 -8.56 11.14 26.02
C SER A 145 -8.81 9.80 26.72
N LEU A 146 -9.63 8.93 26.12
CA LEU A 146 -9.92 7.59 26.65
C LEU A 146 -8.66 6.71 26.69
N ILE A 147 -7.89 6.69 25.60
CA ILE A 147 -6.64 5.93 25.50
C ILE A 147 -5.60 6.50 26.48
N THR A 148 -5.45 7.82 26.54
CA THR A 148 -4.56 8.50 27.51
C THR A 148 -4.92 8.11 28.95
N PHE A 149 -6.20 8.17 29.31
CA PHE A 149 -6.67 7.79 30.65
C PHE A 149 -6.31 6.33 30.97
N ALA A 150 -6.51 5.41 30.03
CA ALA A 150 -6.19 4.00 30.25
C ALA A 150 -4.69 3.76 30.45
N LEU A 151 -3.86 4.42 29.66
CA LEU A 151 -2.40 4.36 29.76
C LEU A 151 -1.92 4.85 31.13
N GLU A 152 -2.39 6.02 31.55
CA GLU A 152 -1.95 6.67 32.79
C GLU A 152 -2.52 6.03 34.05
N ASN A 153 -3.69 5.37 33.98
CA ASN A 153 -4.42 4.98 35.19
C ASN A 153 -4.74 3.48 35.31
N LEU A 154 -4.78 2.72 34.21
CA LEU A 154 -5.35 1.37 34.19
C LEU A 154 -4.36 0.28 33.76
N ILE A 155 -3.45 0.57 32.82
CA ILE A 155 -2.47 -0.41 32.33
C ILE A 155 -1.49 -0.80 33.45
N GLU A 156 -0.92 0.16 34.17
CA GLU A 156 0.00 -0.12 35.27
C GLU A 156 -0.64 -0.95 36.39
N LYS A 157 -1.97 -0.85 36.55
CA LYS A 157 -2.75 -1.63 37.52
C LYS A 157 -3.17 -3.00 37.02
N GLY A 158 -2.94 -3.30 35.74
CA GLY A 158 -3.40 -4.53 35.08
C GLY A 158 -4.93 -4.62 34.94
N GLU A 159 -5.65 -3.50 35.06
CA GLU A 159 -7.11 -3.45 34.88
C GLU A 159 -7.51 -3.49 33.41
N VAL A 160 -6.64 -2.97 32.54
CA VAL A 160 -6.79 -2.98 31.08
C VAL A 160 -5.46 -3.44 30.48
N SER A 161 -5.50 -4.35 29.52
CA SER A 161 -4.29 -4.80 28.81
C SER A 161 -4.00 -3.97 27.56
N GLU A 162 -2.75 -3.96 27.09
CA GLU A 162 -2.39 -3.32 25.82
C GLU A 162 -3.19 -3.90 24.63
N ILE A 163 -3.43 -5.21 24.63
CA ILE A 163 -4.21 -5.90 23.59
C ILE A 163 -5.66 -5.37 23.57
N GLU A 164 -6.27 -5.15 24.74
CA GLU A 164 -7.63 -4.60 24.78
C GLU A 164 -7.70 -3.17 24.22
N LEU A 165 -6.68 -2.34 24.46
CA LEU A 165 -6.60 -1.00 23.88
C LEU A 165 -6.33 -1.04 22.37
N GLU A 166 -5.46 -1.95 21.92
CA GLU A 166 -5.21 -2.20 20.51
C GLU A 166 -6.50 -2.58 19.78
N GLU A 167 -7.30 -3.50 20.33
CA GLU A 167 -8.60 -3.90 19.79
C GLU A 167 -9.59 -2.72 19.73
N ILE A 168 -9.68 -1.94 20.81
CA ILE A 168 -10.55 -0.75 20.88
C ILE A 168 -10.19 0.25 19.80
N LEU A 169 -8.89 0.52 19.64
CA LEU A 169 -8.40 1.49 18.68
C LEU A 169 -8.55 1.01 17.24
N THR A 170 -8.29 -0.28 17.00
CA THR A 170 -8.46 -0.92 15.68
C THR A 170 -9.93 -0.87 15.27
N ASP A 171 -10.85 -1.26 16.16
CA ASP A 171 -12.29 -1.20 15.89
C ASP A 171 -12.74 0.26 15.68
N TYR A 172 -12.09 1.25 16.28
CA TYR A 172 -12.38 2.67 16.01
C TYR A 172 -11.90 3.16 14.64
N ILE A 173 -10.60 3.05 14.36
CA ILE A 173 -9.93 3.73 13.24
C ILE A 173 -10.12 2.98 11.93
N CYS A 174 -10.17 1.64 11.96
CA CYS A 174 -10.26 0.84 10.73
C CYS A 174 -11.66 0.86 10.10
N ARG A 175 -12.65 1.50 10.74
CA ARG A 175 -14.02 1.56 10.25
C ARG A 175 -14.13 2.40 8.98
N PRO A 176 -14.94 1.97 7.99
CA PRO A 176 -15.26 2.79 6.83
C PRO A 176 -15.80 4.18 7.21
N LEU A 177 -16.64 4.25 8.25
CA LEU A 177 -17.18 5.52 8.76
C LEU A 177 -16.10 6.49 9.24
N PHE A 178 -15.01 5.99 9.84
CA PHE A 178 -13.88 6.82 10.25
C PHE A 178 -13.19 7.40 9.01
N LYS A 179 -12.88 6.55 8.02
CA LYS A 179 -12.26 6.94 6.75
C LYS A 179 -13.13 7.95 5.99
N ASP A 180 -14.41 7.66 5.81
CA ASP A 180 -15.37 8.52 5.12
C ASP A 180 -15.45 9.91 5.74
N ARG A 181 -15.39 10.00 7.07
CA ARG A 181 -15.42 11.28 7.79
C ARG A 181 -14.14 12.08 7.55
N CYS A 182 -12.99 11.43 7.52
CA CYS A 182 -11.71 12.12 7.33
C CYS A 182 -11.42 12.44 5.85
N GLN A 183 -11.93 11.65 4.91
CA GLN A 183 -11.66 11.79 3.47
C GLN A 183 -12.68 12.66 2.73
N LYS A 184 -13.89 12.87 3.25
CA LYS A 184 -14.88 13.69 2.55
C LYS A 184 -14.34 15.10 2.35
N ASP A 185 -14.22 15.50 1.08
CA ASP A 185 -13.82 16.84 0.67
C ASP A 185 -14.74 17.88 1.33
N TRP A 186 -14.25 18.49 2.41
CA TRP A 186 -14.94 19.56 3.15
C TRP A 186 -15.02 20.87 2.37
N LEU A 187 -14.73 20.85 1.05
CA LEU A 187 -14.71 21.97 0.12
C LEU A 187 -16.04 22.74 0.04
N HIS A 188 -17.11 22.23 0.65
CA HIS A 188 -18.44 22.85 0.66
C HIS A 188 -18.90 23.42 2.02
N TYR A 189 -18.06 23.40 3.07
CA TYR A 189 -18.47 23.82 4.42
C TYR A 189 -17.68 25.04 4.94
N ASP A 190 -18.25 25.73 5.93
CA ASP A 190 -17.85 27.05 6.48
C ASP A 190 -16.46 27.13 7.15
N GLY A 191 -15.58 26.14 6.96
CA GLY A 191 -14.25 26.03 7.56
C GLY A 191 -14.23 25.61 9.03
N PHE A 192 -15.32 25.80 9.79
CA PHE A 192 -15.36 25.47 11.22
C PHE A 192 -15.32 23.96 11.49
N LEU A 193 -16.04 23.17 10.70
CA LEU A 193 -15.97 21.70 10.80
C LEU A 193 -14.61 21.14 10.37
N ALA A 194 -13.94 21.78 9.40
CA ALA A 194 -12.61 21.37 8.97
C ALA A 194 -11.60 21.58 10.12
N TYR A 195 -11.60 22.77 10.74
CA TYR A 195 -10.80 23.07 11.92
C TYR A 195 -11.06 22.09 13.07
N ARG A 196 -12.33 21.82 13.40
CA ARG A 196 -12.66 20.85 14.45
C ARG A 196 -12.18 19.44 14.14
N THR A 197 -12.40 18.97 12.90
CA THR A 197 -11.98 17.63 12.46
C THR A 197 -10.46 17.48 12.53
N GLU A 198 -9.74 18.54 12.24
CA GLU A 198 -8.29 18.59 12.28
C GLU A 198 -7.76 18.65 13.72
N GLU A 199 -8.30 19.48 14.62
CA GLU A 199 -7.97 19.43 16.07
C GLU A 199 -8.22 18.03 16.67
N ASP A 200 -9.34 17.44 16.25
CA ASP A 200 -9.74 16.09 16.62
C ASP A 200 -8.73 15.05 16.12
N LEU A 201 -8.32 15.12 14.86
CA LEU A 201 -7.35 14.19 14.27
C LEU A 201 -5.94 14.39 14.85
N LEU A 202 -5.54 15.64 15.11
CA LEU A 202 -4.30 16.01 15.77
C LEU A 202 -4.19 15.35 17.15
N SER A 203 -5.29 15.31 17.91
CA SER A 203 -5.34 14.63 19.21
C SER A 203 -4.97 13.13 19.12
N LEU A 204 -5.29 12.46 18.00
CA LEU A 204 -4.88 11.07 17.77
C LEU A 204 -3.42 10.96 17.32
N TRP A 205 -2.91 11.90 16.51
CA TRP A 205 -1.49 11.94 16.13
C TRP A 205 -0.59 12.17 17.35
N GLU A 206 -0.99 13.04 18.27
CA GLU A 206 -0.27 13.31 19.52
C GLU A 206 -0.21 12.11 20.48
N LEU A 207 -1.04 11.08 20.26
CA LEU A 207 -0.96 9.83 21.01
C LEU A 207 0.15 8.92 20.54
N VAL A 208 0.53 8.98 19.25
CA VAL A 208 1.48 8.05 18.63
C VAL A 208 2.77 7.88 19.46
N PRO A 209 3.45 8.95 19.91
CA PRO A 209 4.68 8.79 20.70
C PRO A 209 4.44 8.42 22.17
N LYS A 210 3.19 8.48 22.66
CA LYS A 210 2.82 8.28 24.06
C LYS A 210 2.35 6.86 24.36
N VAL A 211 1.89 6.13 23.34
CA VAL A 211 1.34 4.79 23.49
C VAL A 211 2.42 3.71 23.31
N PRO A 212 2.23 2.50 23.89
CA PRO A 212 3.05 1.33 23.58
C PRO A 212 3.17 1.09 22.07
N GLU A 213 4.32 0.59 21.65
CA GLU A 213 4.71 0.46 20.24
C GLU A 213 3.64 -0.27 19.40
N LYS A 214 3.07 -1.37 19.92
CA LYS A 214 1.99 -2.12 19.24
C LYS A 214 0.76 -1.27 18.94
N ILE A 215 0.34 -0.45 19.89
CA ILE A 215 -0.81 0.46 19.73
C ILE A 215 -0.45 1.59 18.76
N SER A 216 0.81 2.07 18.81
CA SER A 216 1.28 3.11 17.91
C SER A 216 1.23 2.67 16.43
N TYR A 217 1.46 1.38 16.14
CA TYR A 217 1.37 0.87 14.77
C TYR A 217 -0.04 0.95 14.20
N VAL A 218 -1.08 0.67 15.01
CA VAL A 218 -2.47 0.83 14.58
C VAL A 218 -2.75 2.28 14.19
N LEU A 219 -2.26 3.25 14.99
CA LEU A 219 -2.37 4.67 14.66
C LEU A 219 -1.62 5.00 13.37
N LEU A 220 -0.34 4.64 13.30
CA LEU A 220 0.54 4.95 12.18
C LEU A 220 0.07 4.34 10.86
N GLN A 221 -0.54 3.15 10.87
CA GLN A 221 -1.03 2.48 9.65
C GLN A 221 -2.36 3.01 9.14
N HIS A 222 -3.17 3.63 10.00
CA HIS A 222 -4.58 3.91 9.68
C HIS A 222 -5.03 5.35 9.89
N LEU A 223 -4.26 6.20 10.60
CA LEU A 223 -4.57 7.63 10.71
C LEU A 223 -4.37 8.33 9.36
N PRO A 224 -5.37 9.05 8.82
CA PRO A 224 -5.20 9.80 7.58
C PRO A 224 -4.20 10.95 7.75
N PRO A 225 -3.61 11.46 6.64
CA PRO A 225 -2.89 12.73 6.65
C PRO A 225 -3.78 13.85 7.20
N LEU A 226 -3.15 14.85 7.81
CA LEU A 226 -3.86 16.08 8.19
C LEU A 226 -4.34 16.80 6.91
N PRO A 227 -5.54 17.41 6.92
CA PRO A 227 -6.03 18.16 5.76
C PRO A 227 -5.07 19.29 5.34
N ASN A 228 -4.88 19.48 4.03
CA ASN A 228 -3.92 20.41 3.38
C ASN A 228 -3.87 21.87 3.89
N TYR A 229 -4.85 22.32 4.68
CA TYR A 229 -4.84 23.66 5.27
C TYR A 229 -3.82 23.82 6.40
N PHE A 230 -3.40 22.71 6.99
CA PHE A 230 -2.47 22.67 8.10
C PHE A 230 -1.18 22.00 7.64
N GLN A 231 -0.09 22.30 8.36
CA GLN A 231 1.20 21.67 8.12
C GLN A 231 1.06 20.15 8.19
N ASP A 232 2.05 19.43 7.67
CA ASP A 232 2.16 17.97 7.82
C ASP A 232 2.06 17.54 9.31
N ILE A 233 2.19 16.23 9.59
CA ILE A 233 2.26 15.69 10.95
C ILE A 233 3.19 16.56 11.82
N PRO A 234 2.76 16.99 13.03
CA PRO A 234 3.53 17.94 13.83
C PRO A 234 4.97 17.47 14.08
N GLU A 235 5.93 18.39 13.99
CA GLU A 235 7.34 18.09 14.29
C GLU A 235 7.51 17.50 15.69
N SER A 236 6.72 17.97 16.66
CA SER A 236 6.70 17.41 18.02
C SER A 236 6.30 15.93 18.06
N VAL A 237 5.49 15.44 17.12
CA VAL A 237 5.18 14.01 17.00
C VAL A 237 6.35 13.30 16.35
N LEU A 238 6.84 13.82 15.21
CA LEU A 238 7.91 13.22 14.40
C LEU A 238 9.22 13.05 15.19
N ASP A 239 9.59 14.03 16.01
CA ASP A 239 10.82 14.04 16.80
C ASP A 239 10.84 12.97 17.91
N HIS A 240 9.68 12.47 18.32
CA HIS A 240 9.55 11.46 19.38
C HIS A 240 9.30 10.04 18.84
N LEU A 241 9.25 9.85 17.52
CA LEU A 241 9.09 8.53 16.93
C LEU A 241 10.38 7.71 17.02
N THR A 242 10.24 6.46 17.43
CA THR A 242 11.32 5.45 17.35
C THR A 242 11.62 5.06 15.89
N SER A 243 12.75 4.42 15.63
CA SER A 243 13.13 3.97 14.27
C SER A 243 12.08 3.06 13.63
N HIS A 244 11.47 2.14 14.38
CA HIS A 244 10.44 1.25 13.81
C HIS A 244 9.11 1.99 13.53
N GLN A 245 8.76 2.97 14.36
CA GLN A 245 7.62 3.84 14.10
C GLN A 245 7.85 4.72 12.87
N LEU A 246 9.06 5.30 12.73
CA LEU A 246 9.44 6.05 11.53
C LEU A 246 9.42 5.17 10.29
N PHE A 247 9.95 3.96 10.36
CA PHE A 247 9.88 2.98 9.28
C PHE A 247 8.43 2.79 8.81
N THR A 248 7.52 2.49 9.74
CA THR A 248 6.09 2.29 9.46
C THR A 248 5.43 3.53 8.85
N LEU A 249 5.79 4.72 9.34
CA LEU A 249 5.25 5.99 8.82
C LEU A 249 5.73 6.27 7.39
N LEU A 250 7.02 6.04 7.12
CA LEU A 250 7.65 6.37 5.85
C LEU A 250 7.25 5.42 4.71
N GLU A 251 6.86 4.20 5.03
CA GLU A 251 6.26 3.22 4.09
C GLU A 251 4.88 3.65 3.58
N ARG A 252 4.26 4.70 4.12
CA ARG A 252 2.94 5.12 3.69
C ARG A 252 2.97 6.00 2.43
N PRO A 253 2.27 5.59 1.35
CA PRO A 253 2.22 6.36 0.11
C PRO A 253 1.24 7.54 0.17
N ASP A 254 0.45 7.69 1.24
CA ASP A 254 -0.48 8.82 1.41
C ASP A 254 0.08 9.93 2.33
N ILE A 255 1.28 9.73 2.90
CA ILE A 255 1.96 10.69 3.77
C ILE A 255 3.16 11.27 3.02
N GLU A 256 3.07 12.54 2.61
CA GLU A 256 4.10 13.19 1.79
C GLU A 256 5.39 13.47 2.57
N LEU A 257 5.34 14.30 3.62
CA LEU A 257 6.48 14.62 4.49
C LEU A 257 7.78 14.94 3.73
N ARG A 258 7.70 15.63 2.59
CA ARG A 258 8.82 15.75 1.63
C ARG A 258 10.11 16.24 2.25
N GLU A 259 10.03 17.33 3.01
CA GLU A 259 11.21 17.92 3.66
C GLU A 259 11.72 17.06 4.80
N PHE A 260 10.84 16.44 5.59
CA PHE A 260 11.24 15.53 6.66
C PHE A 260 11.92 14.25 6.12
N ARG A 261 11.41 13.70 5.02
CA ARG A 261 12.04 12.58 4.29
C ARG A 261 13.46 12.94 3.83
N LYS A 262 13.65 14.13 3.26
CA LYS A 262 14.98 14.65 2.89
C LYS A 262 15.88 14.82 4.10
N GLN A 263 15.37 15.33 5.22
CA GLN A 263 16.14 15.45 6.45
C GLN A 263 16.62 14.08 6.92
N ILE A 264 15.75 13.07 6.96
CA ILE A 264 16.12 11.69 7.33
C ILE A 264 17.16 11.12 6.37
N PHE A 265 16.93 11.25 5.06
CA PHE A 265 17.86 10.74 4.04
C PHE A 265 19.28 11.33 4.19
N ASN A 266 19.37 12.61 4.56
CA ASN A 266 20.64 13.32 4.70
C ASN A 266 21.30 13.18 6.09
N ARG A 267 20.66 12.51 7.06
CA ARG A 267 21.28 12.29 8.39
C ARG A 267 22.52 11.41 8.24
N GLN A 268 23.65 11.90 8.75
CA GLN A 268 24.88 11.12 8.87
C GLN A 268 24.72 10.16 10.05
N ASN A 269 24.23 8.94 9.80
CA ASN A 269 24.16 7.87 10.79
C ASN A 269 24.75 6.56 10.25
N ASP A 270 25.10 5.68 11.18
CA ASP A 270 25.77 4.40 10.92
C ASP A 270 25.07 3.56 9.84
N SER A 271 25.86 2.69 9.20
CA SER A 271 25.63 2.03 7.92
C SER A 271 24.45 1.06 7.80
N GLU A 272 23.51 1.04 8.76
CA GLU A 272 22.38 0.10 8.81
C GLU A 272 21.04 0.79 9.10
N ASP A 273 20.88 2.05 8.69
CA ASP A 273 19.63 2.77 8.93
C ASP A 273 18.57 2.45 7.87
N LEU A 274 17.80 1.37 8.07
CA LEU A 274 16.62 1.04 7.26
C LEU A 274 15.64 2.23 7.14
N VAL A 275 15.61 3.13 8.11
CA VAL A 275 14.76 4.34 8.08
C VAL A 275 15.21 5.29 6.97
N ARG A 276 16.52 5.37 6.71
CA ARG A 276 17.08 6.16 5.59
C ARG A 276 16.57 5.64 4.25
N SER A 277 16.60 4.32 4.05
CA SER A 277 16.08 3.67 2.85
C SER A 277 14.57 3.87 2.72
N MET A 278 13.80 3.80 3.82
CA MET A 278 12.35 4.04 3.78
C MET A 278 11.99 5.51 3.50
N ALA A 279 12.85 6.46 3.90
CA ALA A 279 12.61 7.88 3.64
C ALA A 279 12.52 8.19 2.14
N VAL A 280 13.21 7.44 1.29
CA VAL A 280 13.23 7.69 -0.16
C VAL A 280 12.13 6.97 -0.94
N VAL A 281 11.37 6.06 -0.31
CA VAL A 281 10.42 5.17 -1.03
C VAL A 281 9.34 5.97 -1.75
N TYR A 282 8.59 6.79 -1.02
CA TYR A 282 7.48 7.59 -1.53
C TYR A 282 7.72 9.08 -1.35
N HIS A 283 7.19 9.90 -2.26
CA HIS A 283 7.19 11.37 -2.22
C HIS A 283 8.59 12.00 -2.08
N PHE A 284 9.62 11.24 -2.43
CA PHE A 284 11.00 11.69 -2.36
C PHE A 284 11.41 12.35 -3.68
N HIS A 285 11.59 13.66 -3.64
CA HIS A 285 11.99 14.44 -4.81
C HIS A 285 13.35 15.07 -4.59
N LEU A 286 14.28 14.79 -5.50
CA LEU A 286 15.60 15.43 -5.53
C LEU A 286 15.62 16.58 -6.53
N THR A 287 16.21 17.70 -6.12
CA THR A 287 16.66 18.75 -7.03
C THR A 287 17.99 18.35 -7.67
N TYR A 288 18.38 19.05 -8.75
CA TYR A 288 19.66 18.76 -9.40
C TYR A 288 20.86 19.16 -8.54
N GLU A 289 20.68 20.20 -7.73
CA GLU A 289 21.63 20.71 -6.75
C GLU A 289 21.83 19.67 -5.64
N GLU A 290 20.73 19.17 -5.05
CA GLU A 290 20.77 18.13 -4.01
C GLU A 290 21.47 16.87 -4.52
N PHE A 291 21.15 16.41 -5.73
CA PHE A 291 21.83 15.26 -6.33
C PHE A 291 23.31 15.54 -6.61
N SER A 292 23.65 16.76 -7.06
CA SER A 292 25.05 17.17 -7.24
C SER A 292 25.83 17.12 -5.92
N ASP A 293 25.20 17.48 -4.82
CA ASP A 293 25.83 17.42 -3.50
C ASP A 293 26.05 15.97 -3.03
N ILE A 294 25.18 15.03 -3.40
CA ILE A 294 25.42 13.60 -3.21
C ILE A 294 26.65 13.15 -4.01
N LEU A 295 26.75 13.57 -5.29
CA LEU A 295 27.86 13.17 -6.17
C LEU A 295 29.24 13.67 -5.70
N LYS A 296 29.27 14.83 -5.01
CA LYS A 296 30.49 15.42 -4.43
C LYS A 296 30.99 14.71 -3.17
N LYS A 297 30.18 13.86 -2.54
CA LYS A 297 30.59 13.12 -1.33
C LYS A 297 31.72 12.13 -1.64
N PRO A 298 32.57 11.81 -0.64
CA PRO A 298 33.54 10.72 -0.77
C PRO A 298 32.85 9.42 -1.16
N GLU A 299 33.52 8.58 -1.94
CA GLU A 299 32.95 7.33 -2.48
C GLU A 299 32.30 6.44 -1.40
N LYS A 300 32.97 6.30 -0.25
CA LYS A 300 32.47 5.54 0.91
C LYS A 300 31.10 6.01 1.42
N GLU A 301 30.81 7.30 1.31
CA GLU A 301 29.51 7.90 1.70
C GLU A 301 28.54 7.96 0.51
N ARG A 302 29.06 8.25 -0.68
CA ARG A 302 28.28 8.42 -1.90
C ARG A 302 27.61 7.13 -2.35
N ILE A 303 28.36 6.03 -2.44
CA ILE A 303 27.85 4.78 -3.02
C ILE A 303 26.63 4.24 -2.25
N PRO A 304 26.63 4.15 -0.90
CA PRO A 304 25.44 3.72 -0.16
C PRO A 304 24.20 4.60 -0.43
N LEU A 305 24.38 5.92 -0.56
CA LEU A 305 23.26 6.83 -0.87
C LEU A 305 22.70 6.59 -2.28
N LEU A 306 23.57 6.36 -3.27
CA LEU A 306 23.14 6.03 -4.63
C LEU A 306 22.43 4.66 -4.68
N LEU A 307 22.90 3.68 -3.90
CA LEU A 307 22.26 2.36 -3.79
C LEU A 307 20.87 2.46 -3.16
N ASP A 308 20.71 3.27 -2.10
CA ASP A 308 19.40 3.50 -1.49
C ASP A 308 18.42 4.13 -2.50
N LEU A 309 18.87 5.16 -3.23
CA LEU A 309 18.06 5.81 -4.27
C LEU A 309 17.71 4.86 -5.41
N ALA A 310 18.65 4.02 -5.84
CA ALA A 310 18.44 3.04 -6.91
C ALA A 310 17.48 1.92 -6.50
N SER A 311 17.52 1.50 -5.24
CA SER A 311 16.82 0.30 -4.77
C SER A 311 15.43 0.57 -4.22
N TYR A 312 15.26 1.71 -3.54
CA TYR A 312 14.05 1.97 -2.76
C TYR A 312 13.20 3.11 -3.31
N ALA A 313 13.80 4.10 -3.97
CA ALA A 313 13.03 5.26 -4.40
C ALA A 313 12.08 4.93 -5.54
N MET A 314 10.79 5.24 -5.38
CA MET A 314 9.76 4.95 -6.38
C MET A 314 9.35 6.19 -7.20
N ASP A 315 9.62 7.40 -6.71
CA ASP A 315 9.09 8.65 -7.27
C ASP A 315 10.14 9.56 -7.92
N LEU A 316 11.40 9.11 -8.06
CA LEU A 316 12.43 9.90 -8.73
C LEU A 316 12.10 10.15 -10.20
N ARG A 317 12.59 11.28 -10.75
CA ARG A 317 12.49 11.59 -12.19
C ARG A 317 13.27 10.57 -13.02
N LEU A 318 12.85 10.34 -14.26
CA LEU A 318 13.48 9.37 -15.17
C LEU A 318 14.98 9.60 -15.33
N VAL A 319 15.38 10.86 -15.41
CA VAL A 319 16.80 11.23 -15.53
C VAL A 319 17.62 10.72 -14.34
N PHE A 320 17.09 10.75 -13.11
CA PHE A 320 17.84 10.28 -11.94
C PHE A 320 18.04 8.77 -11.98
N TYR A 321 17.03 7.98 -12.37
CA TYR A 321 17.23 6.54 -12.52
C TYR A 321 18.26 6.20 -13.58
N GLN A 322 18.27 6.92 -14.71
CA GLN A 322 19.28 6.71 -15.75
C GLN A 322 20.69 7.05 -15.23
N VAL A 323 20.85 8.17 -14.52
CA VAL A 323 22.15 8.57 -13.95
C VAL A 323 22.61 7.58 -12.89
N LEU A 324 21.70 7.13 -12.02
CA LEU A 324 21.99 6.13 -10.99
C LEU A 324 22.50 4.83 -11.62
N HIS A 325 21.81 4.33 -12.66
CA HIS A 325 22.25 3.17 -13.43
C HIS A 325 23.67 3.36 -13.98
N ASP A 326 23.90 4.46 -14.71
CA ASP A 326 25.18 4.72 -15.37
C ASP A 326 26.36 4.84 -14.38
N ILE A 327 26.14 5.48 -13.23
CA ILE A 327 27.18 5.65 -12.21
C ILE A 327 27.45 4.33 -11.49
N LEU A 328 26.40 3.58 -11.12
CA LEU A 328 26.56 2.33 -10.37
C LEU A 328 27.13 1.21 -11.22
N GLU A 329 26.79 1.15 -12.51
CA GLU A 329 27.37 0.20 -13.47
C GLU A 329 28.88 0.43 -13.66
N LYS A 330 29.34 1.70 -13.64
CA LYS A 330 30.76 2.04 -13.83
C LYS A 330 31.65 1.61 -12.67
N ASN A 331 31.15 1.62 -11.43
CA ASN A 331 32.04 1.59 -10.25
C ASN A 331 32.75 0.25 -9.99
N ASP A 332 32.65 -0.75 -10.89
CA ASP A 332 33.37 -2.05 -10.86
C ASP A 332 33.49 -2.64 -9.45
N THR A 333 32.46 -2.40 -8.62
CA THR A 333 32.32 -3.10 -7.37
C THR A 333 31.95 -4.53 -7.77
N ASP A 334 32.47 -5.53 -7.06
CA ASP A 334 32.14 -6.96 -7.29
C ASP A 334 30.62 -7.26 -7.34
N TYR A 335 29.80 -6.28 -6.95
CA TYR A 335 28.35 -6.18 -7.15
C TYR A 335 27.98 -5.59 -8.52
N TRP A 336 28.23 -6.32 -9.60
CA TRP A 336 27.76 -5.99 -10.96
C TRP A 336 26.21 -5.79 -11.07
N GLU A 337 25.46 -6.18 -10.04
CA GLU A 337 24.00 -6.01 -9.97
C GLU A 337 23.54 -4.65 -9.37
N CYS A 338 24.46 -3.76 -8.96
CA CYS A 338 24.09 -2.51 -8.27
C CYS A 338 23.27 -1.54 -9.12
N GLY A 339 23.41 -1.52 -10.45
CA GLY A 339 22.66 -0.65 -11.36
C GLY A 339 21.27 -1.18 -11.73
N GLU A 340 21.04 -2.49 -11.63
CA GLU A 340 19.80 -3.15 -12.07
C GLU A 340 18.53 -2.67 -11.34
N PRO A 341 18.55 -2.37 -10.03
CA PRO A 341 17.40 -1.76 -9.35
C PRO A 341 16.96 -0.43 -9.99
N ALA A 342 17.91 0.47 -10.30
CA ALA A 342 17.60 1.76 -10.93
C ALA A 342 16.99 1.58 -12.33
N LYS A 343 17.51 0.63 -13.12
CA LYS A 343 16.95 0.28 -14.44
C LYS A 343 15.55 -0.29 -14.35
N ARG A 344 15.27 -1.15 -13.37
CA ARG A 344 13.92 -1.69 -13.13
C ARG A 344 12.93 -0.58 -12.80
N GLU A 345 13.31 0.35 -11.92
CA GLU A 345 12.46 1.49 -11.56
C GLU A 345 12.28 2.49 -12.71
N PHE A 346 13.32 2.71 -13.51
CA PHE A 346 13.21 3.43 -14.78
C PHE A 346 12.17 2.80 -15.70
N GLU A 347 12.26 1.49 -15.96
CA GLU A 347 11.31 0.77 -16.81
C GLU A 347 9.88 0.82 -16.26
N ARG A 348 9.71 0.71 -14.94
CA ARG A 348 8.42 0.86 -14.26
C ARG A 348 7.86 2.27 -14.48
N LYS A 349 8.64 3.32 -14.26
CA LYS A 349 8.20 4.70 -14.46
C LYS A 349 7.88 4.99 -15.93
N VAL A 350 8.65 4.44 -16.87
CA VAL A 350 8.34 4.50 -18.31
C VAL A 350 7.00 3.82 -18.62
N LYS A 351 6.66 2.69 -17.97
CA LYS A 351 5.32 2.05 -18.11
C LYS A 351 4.20 3.00 -17.66
N ASN A 352 4.44 3.80 -16.62
CA ASN A 352 3.44 4.68 -16.04
C ASN A 352 3.45 6.11 -16.62
N LEU A 353 4.34 6.41 -17.58
CA LEU A 353 4.40 7.73 -18.25
C LEU A 353 3.08 8.10 -18.94
N GLU A 354 2.30 7.11 -19.37
CA GLU A 354 1.00 7.32 -20.03
C GLU A 354 -0.08 7.83 -19.05
N GLU A 355 0.10 7.61 -17.75
CA GLU A 355 -0.81 8.08 -16.69
C GLU A 355 -0.53 9.54 -16.30
N LEU A 356 0.63 10.09 -16.68
CA LEU A 356 1.02 11.47 -16.39
C LEU A 356 0.31 12.46 -17.32
N LYS A 357 0.21 13.71 -16.87
CA LYS A 357 -0.26 14.80 -17.74
C LYS A 357 0.76 15.00 -18.87
N GLU A 358 0.28 15.40 -20.05
CA GLU A 358 1.13 15.57 -21.24
C GLU A 358 2.34 16.50 -20.99
N TRP A 359 2.15 17.57 -20.20
CA TRP A 359 3.24 18.50 -19.86
C TRP A 359 4.29 17.87 -18.91
N GLU A 360 3.87 17.01 -17.98
CA GLU A 360 4.77 16.28 -17.07
C GLU A 360 5.57 15.25 -17.86
N LYS A 361 4.89 14.48 -18.70
CA LYS A 361 5.51 13.53 -19.64
C LYS A 361 6.54 14.21 -20.53
N LYS A 362 6.19 15.35 -21.13
CA LYS A 362 7.11 16.14 -21.96
C LYS A 362 8.30 16.65 -21.16
N SER A 363 8.10 17.09 -19.92
CA SER A 363 9.16 17.53 -19.02
C SER A 363 10.15 16.40 -18.72
N GLU A 364 9.66 15.24 -18.28
CA GLU A 364 10.47 14.05 -17.98
C GLU A 364 11.29 13.61 -19.21
N MET A 365 10.64 13.52 -20.37
CA MET A 365 11.31 13.12 -21.61
C MET A 365 12.34 14.14 -22.09
N THR A 366 12.06 15.44 -21.97
CA THR A 366 13.01 16.50 -22.34
C THR A 366 14.29 16.38 -21.52
N GLN A 367 14.15 16.19 -20.21
CA GLN A 367 15.30 16.09 -19.30
C GLN A 367 16.12 14.84 -19.55
N LEU A 368 15.46 13.69 -19.73
CA LEU A 368 16.15 12.45 -20.05
C LEU A 368 16.94 12.59 -21.37
N LYS A 369 16.36 13.23 -22.40
CA LYS A 369 17.06 13.47 -23.67
C LYS A 369 18.23 14.45 -23.55
N LEU A 370 18.09 15.50 -22.73
CA LEU A 370 19.17 16.43 -22.45
C LEU A 370 20.31 15.74 -21.69
N TYR A 371 19.98 14.82 -20.78
CA TYR A 371 20.97 13.99 -20.11
C TYR A 371 21.69 13.05 -21.07
N GLU A 372 20.98 12.36 -21.96
CA GLU A 372 21.60 11.54 -23.00
C GLU A 372 22.51 12.37 -23.91
N LEU A 373 22.11 13.60 -24.25
CA LEU A 373 22.97 14.52 -25.00
C LEU A 373 24.24 14.90 -24.22
N ALA A 374 24.11 15.16 -22.92
CA ALA A 374 25.24 15.47 -22.04
C ALA A 374 26.18 14.26 -21.87
N LYS A 375 25.64 13.06 -21.68
CA LYS A 375 26.37 11.79 -21.62
C LYS A 375 27.13 11.51 -22.92
N ASN A 376 26.52 11.76 -24.08
CA ASN A 376 27.21 11.63 -25.35
C ASN A 376 28.32 12.67 -25.53
N ALA A 377 28.16 13.89 -25.01
CA ALA A 377 29.17 14.94 -25.08
C ALA A 377 30.34 14.70 -24.13
N VAL A 378 30.04 14.20 -22.93
CA VAL A 378 30.99 13.91 -21.86
C VAL A 378 30.58 12.58 -21.23
N PRO A 379 31.07 11.44 -21.75
CA PRO A 379 30.75 10.13 -21.19
C PRO A 379 31.24 9.99 -19.75
N TRP A 380 30.52 9.23 -18.93
CA TRP A 380 30.98 8.89 -17.59
C TRP A 380 32.27 8.07 -17.61
N ASN A 381 32.49 7.27 -18.66
CA ASN A 381 33.70 6.47 -18.85
C ASN A 381 34.78 7.30 -19.54
N GLU A 382 35.92 7.51 -18.87
CA GLU A 382 37.04 8.31 -19.38
C GLU A 382 37.70 7.71 -20.63
N THR A 383 37.47 6.42 -20.89
CA THR A 383 37.99 5.75 -22.10
C THR A 383 37.16 6.03 -23.35
N GLU A 384 35.96 6.56 -23.21
CA GLU A 384 35.04 6.86 -24.32
C GLU A 384 35.23 8.30 -24.80
N SER A 385 35.33 8.47 -26.13
CA SER A 385 35.38 9.80 -26.73
C SER A 385 33.99 10.41 -26.85
N GLY A 386 33.79 11.58 -26.24
CA GLY A 386 32.53 12.32 -26.36
C GLY A 386 32.36 13.05 -27.70
N TYR A 387 31.10 13.35 -28.04
CA TYR A 387 30.70 14.10 -29.23
C TYR A 387 29.89 15.34 -28.86
N LEU A 388 30.45 16.52 -29.12
CA LEU A 388 29.75 17.78 -28.86
C LEU A 388 28.46 17.91 -29.69
N PRO A 389 27.40 18.53 -29.13
CA PRO A 389 26.18 18.86 -29.88
C PRO A 389 26.48 19.65 -31.15
N LYS A 390 25.78 19.35 -32.25
CA LYS A 390 25.97 20.00 -33.56
C LYS A 390 24.66 20.57 -34.11
N GLY A 391 24.78 21.42 -35.13
CA GLY A 391 23.64 21.93 -35.89
C GLY A 391 22.74 22.82 -35.05
N LYS A 392 21.46 22.47 -34.91
CA LYS A 392 20.49 23.27 -34.14
C LYS A 392 20.73 23.25 -32.63
N LEU A 393 21.56 22.33 -32.13
CA LEU A 393 21.94 22.22 -30.73
C LEU A 393 23.36 22.72 -30.44
N GLU A 394 24.06 23.28 -31.41
CA GLU A 394 25.46 23.74 -31.26
C GLU A 394 25.63 24.79 -30.17
N PHE A 395 24.58 25.56 -29.85
CA PHE A 395 24.60 26.53 -28.75
C PHE A 395 24.85 25.87 -27.37
N LEU A 396 24.53 24.58 -27.21
CA LEU A 396 24.81 23.83 -25.99
C LEU A 396 26.28 23.39 -25.91
N ALA A 397 26.99 23.24 -27.03
CA ALA A 397 28.36 22.71 -27.04
C ALA A 397 29.33 23.55 -26.20
N GLY A 398 29.15 24.87 -26.17
CA GLY A 398 29.95 25.80 -25.37
C GLY A 398 29.73 25.70 -23.85
N LEU A 399 28.71 24.94 -23.41
CA LEU A 399 28.36 24.73 -22.00
C LEU A 399 28.88 23.42 -21.43
N THR A 400 29.60 22.64 -22.25
CA THR A 400 30.16 21.35 -21.89
C THR A 400 31.27 21.50 -20.85
N VAL A 401 31.20 20.74 -19.75
CA VAL A 401 32.24 20.70 -18.71
C VAL A 401 33.05 19.41 -18.86
N PRO A 402 34.32 19.47 -19.30
CA PRO A 402 35.13 18.27 -19.51
C PRO A 402 35.25 17.43 -18.23
N GLY A 403 34.96 16.13 -18.34
CA GLY A 403 35.02 15.18 -17.23
C GLY A 403 33.83 15.22 -16.25
N ASP A 404 32.84 16.08 -16.47
CA ASP A 404 31.66 16.19 -15.61
C ASP A 404 30.35 16.14 -16.42
N THR A 405 29.84 14.92 -16.59
CA THR A 405 28.58 14.64 -17.30
C THR A 405 27.39 15.32 -16.62
N TRP A 406 27.32 15.29 -15.29
CA TRP A 406 26.18 15.82 -14.54
C TRP A 406 26.14 17.35 -14.60
N GLN A 407 27.28 18.02 -14.43
CA GLN A 407 27.33 19.47 -14.57
C GLN A 407 27.06 19.92 -16.01
N THR A 408 27.53 19.15 -17.01
CA THR A 408 27.18 19.38 -18.43
C THR A 408 25.65 19.29 -18.63
N PHE A 409 25.01 18.26 -18.09
CA PHE A 409 23.55 18.11 -18.13
C PHE A 409 22.82 19.30 -17.49
N ARG A 410 23.23 19.70 -16.28
CA ARG A 410 22.62 20.84 -15.58
C ARG A 410 22.73 22.14 -16.39
N ASN A 411 23.89 22.42 -16.96
CA ASN A 411 24.08 23.58 -17.83
C ASN A 411 23.16 23.51 -19.07
N TYR A 412 22.96 22.31 -19.64
CA TYR A 412 22.06 22.13 -20.77
C TYR A 412 20.60 22.38 -20.41
N VAL A 413 20.15 21.90 -19.24
CA VAL A 413 18.78 22.16 -18.77
C VAL A 413 18.53 23.65 -18.54
N GLU A 414 19.45 24.32 -17.84
CA GLU A 414 19.33 25.76 -17.55
C GLU A 414 19.25 26.58 -18.84
N GLU A 415 20.09 26.27 -19.84
CA GLU A 415 20.07 26.97 -21.12
C GLU A 415 18.83 26.63 -21.95
N TRP A 416 18.37 25.38 -21.89
CA TRP A 416 17.17 24.94 -22.58
C TRP A 416 15.91 25.70 -22.12
N GLU A 417 15.79 25.91 -20.81
CA GLU A 417 14.69 26.66 -20.20
C GLU A 417 14.68 28.13 -20.63
N LYS A 418 15.85 28.78 -20.73
CA LYS A 418 15.98 30.18 -21.20
C LYS A 418 15.52 30.36 -22.65
N TYR A 419 15.80 29.38 -23.50
CA TYR A 419 15.51 29.47 -24.94
C TYR A 419 14.04 29.19 -25.31
N ASN A 420 13.19 28.79 -24.35
CA ASN A 420 11.84 28.28 -24.60
C ASN A 420 11.84 27.32 -25.82
N ALA A 421 12.76 26.35 -25.75
CA ALA A 421 13.23 25.58 -26.88
C ALA A 421 12.26 24.48 -27.36
N GLU A 422 10.95 24.66 -27.20
CA GLU A 422 9.95 23.66 -27.60
C GLU A 422 10.08 23.26 -29.07
N LYS A 423 10.43 24.21 -29.94
CA LYS A 423 10.66 23.97 -31.37
C LYS A 423 11.91 23.13 -31.65
N LEU A 424 12.82 23.05 -30.69
CA LEU A 424 14.07 22.29 -30.78
C LEU A 424 13.95 20.88 -30.22
N TYR A 425 12.84 20.53 -29.55
CA TYR A 425 12.63 19.20 -28.95
C TYR A 425 12.89 18.05 -29.93
N LYS A 426 12.47 18.21 -31.20
CA LYS A 426 12.71 17.22 -32.28
C LYS A 426 14.18 17.03 -32.69
N HIS A 427 15.09 17.90 -32.23
CA HIS A 427 16.52 17.82 -32.50
C HIS A 427 17.27 17.13 -31.36
N LEU A 428 16.63 16.91 -30.22
CA LEU A 428 17.18 16.13 -29.12
C LEU A 428 17.31 14.64 -29.51
N PRO A 429 18.23 13.89 -28.89
CA PRO A 429 18.43 12.47 -29.22
C PRO A 429 17.14 11.67 -29.06
N CYS A 430 16.98 10.70 -29.95
CA CYS A 430 15.96 9.65 -29.85
C CYS A 430 16.34 8.70 -28.71
N ILE A 431 15.39 8.39 -27.83
CA ILE A 431 15.59 7.39 -26.77
C ILE A 431 14.87 6.15 -27.26
N SER A 432 15.57 5.34 -28.05
CA SER A 432 15.00 4.23 -28.83
C SER A 432 14.13 3.30 -27.97
N ALA A 433 14.60 2.92 -26.79
CA ALA A 433 13.86 2.03 -25.89
C ALA A 433 12.47 2.57 -25.45
N ILE A 434 12.31 3.89 -25.32
CA ILE A 434 11.05 4.52 -24.92
C ILE A 434 10.19 4.84 -26.15
N GLU A 435 10.82 5.36 -27.21
CA GLU A 435 10.12 5.78 -28.41
C GLU A 435 9.62 4.60 -29.24
N GLU A 436 10.39 3.51 -29.37
CA GLU A 436 9.94 2.26 -30.00
C GLU A 436 8.73 1.68 -29.27
N ARG A 437 8.72 1.78 -27.94
CA ARG A 437 7.57 1.33 -27.14
C ARG A 437 6.36 2.24 -27.33
N ALA A 438 6.54 3.56 -27.34
CA ALA A 438 5.46 4.50 -27.60
C ALA A 438 4.90 4.33 -29.02
N GLU A 439 5.75 4.05 -30.01
CA GLU A 439 5.35 3.73 -31.38
C GLU A 439 4.55 2.41 -31.42
N TYR A 440 5.02 1.37 -30.74
CA TYR A 440 4.31 0.10 -30.62
C TYR A 440 2.93 0.23 -29.97
N MET A 441 2.82 0.97 -28.85
CA MET A 441 1.54 1.23 -28.18
C MET A 441 0.59 2.04 -29.06
N ASN A 442 1.09 3.08 -29.75
CA ASN A 442 0.32 3.85 -30.73
C ASN A 442 -0.14 2.97 -31.92
N GLU A 443 0.67 2.02 -32.36
CA GLU A 443 0.27 1.06 -33.39
C GLU A 443 -0.85 0.13 -32.91
N LEU A 444 -0.78 -0.36 -31.66
CA LEU A 444 -1.84 -1.19 -31.05
C LEU A 444 -3.16 -0.42 -30.92
N GLU A 445 -3.08 0.85 -30.53
CA GLU A 445 -4.23 1.75 -30.46
C GLU A 445 -4.87 1.99 -31.83
N LYS A 446 -4.07 2.32 -32.84
CA LYS A 446 -4.55 2.48 -34.24
C LYS A 446 -5.17 1.20 -34.79
N LYS A 447 -4.71 0.03 -34.33
CA LYS A 447 -5.25 -1.28 -34.72
C LYS A 447 -6.54 -1.65 -33.96
N GLY A 448 -6.99 -0.83 -33.00
CA GLY A 448 -8.15 -1.13 -32.16
C GLY A 448 -7.97 -2.39 -31.31
N ALA A 449 -6.71 -2.73 -30.98
CA ALA A 449 -6.35 -4.01 -30.39
C ALA A 449 -6.47 -4.07 -28.85
N TRP A 450 -6.91 -2.99 -28.21
CA TRP A 450 -7.04 -2.94 -26.74
C TRP A 450 -8.06 -3.94 -26.18
N ASP A 451 -9.09 -4.28 -26.95
CA ASP A 451 -10.17 -5.19 -26.54
C ASP A 451 -10.08 -6.60 -27.16
N GLN A 452 -9.06 -6.88 -27.97
CA GLN A 452 -8.86 -8.21 -28.54
C GLN A 452 -7.90 -9.00 -27.64
N PRO A 453 -8.34 -10.11 -27.02
CA PRO A 453 -7.42 -10.96 -26.27
C PRO A 453 -6.28 -11.39 -27.20
N LEU A 454 -5.04 -11.21 -26.74
CA LEU A 454 -3.83 -11.68 -27.42
C LEU A 454 -4.07 -13.07 -28.00
N SER A 455 -3.70 -13.29 -29.27
CA SER A 455 -3.83 -14.64 -29.82
C SER A 455 -3.01 -15.60 -28.95
N ARG A 456 -3.50 -16.85 -28.80
CA ARG A 456 -2.85 -17.88 -27.96
C ARG A 456 -1.35 -18.01 -28.25
N LYS A 457 -0.93 -17.76 -29.48
CA LYS A 457 0.45 -17.77 -29.95
C LYS A 457 1.26 -16.55 -29.50
N GLU A 458 0.67 -15.36 -29.50
CA GLU A 458 1.31 -14.13 -29.02
C GLU A 458 1.42 -14.12 -27.50
N PHE A 459 0.38 -14.59 -26.79
CA PHE A 459 0.43 -14.79 -25.35
C PHE A 459 1.48 -15.83 -24.96
N TYR A 460 1.53 -16.97 -25.68
CA TYR A 460 2.53 -18.02 -25.44
C TYR A 460 3.96 -17.55 -25.73
N ASN A 461 4.21 -16.81 -26.82
CA ASN A 461 5.54 -16.29 -27.13
C ASN A 461 5.99 -15.22 -26.12
N PHE A 462 5.08 -14.35 -25.68
CA PHE A 462 5.34 -13.36 -24.62
C PHE A 462 5.61 -14.04 -23.27
N TYR A 463 4.86 -15.09 -22.94
CA TYR A 463 5.00 -15.82 -21.67
C TYR A 463 6.22 -16.74 -21.64
N VAL A 464 6.58 -17.39 -22.75
CA VAL A 464 7.78 -18.24 -22.87
C VAL A 464 9.06 -17.40 -22.84
N ALA A 465 9.11 -16.29 -23.59
CA ALA A 465 10.25 -15.35 -23.51
C ALA A 465 10.45 -14.78 -22.09
N ARG A 466 9.36 -14.62 -21.34
CA ARG A 466 9.38 -14.12 -19.97
C ARG A 466 9.63 -15.21 -18.92
N THR A 467 9.22 -16.45 -19.14
CA THR A 467 9.52 -17.55 -18.19
C THR A 467 10.93 -18.07 -18.34
N GLU A 468 11.50 -18.10 -19.56
CA GLU A 468 12.92 -18.45 -19.76
C GLU A 468 13.86 -17.41 -19.14
N ALA A 469 13.49 -16.12 -19.13
CA ALA A 469 14.25 -15.05 -18.49
C ALA A 469 14.17 -15.03 -16.96
N TRP A 470 13.14 -15.63 -16.34
CA TRP A 470 12.94 -15.60 -14.88
C TRP A 470 13.27 -16.93 -14.21
N VAL A 471 12.99 -18.06 -14.86
CA VAL A 471 13.22 -19.40 -14.30
C VAL A 471 14.71 -19.75 -14.37
N PHE A 472 15.42 -19.33 -15.42
CA PHE A 472 16.83 -19.67 -15.58
C PHE A 472 17.73 -19.00 -14.52
N PRO A 473 17.58 -17.71 -14.17
CA PRO A 473 18.36 -17.08 -13.10
C PRO A 473 17.96 -17.55 -11.69
N ILE A 474 16.69 -17.88 -11.44
CA ILE A 474 16.26 -18.40 -10.13
C ILE A 474 16.77 -19.83 -9.90
N ILE A 475 16.76 -20.68 -10.93
CA ILE A 475 17.34 -22.03 -10.87
C ILE A 475 18.86 -21.95 -10.77
N MET A 476 19.52 -21.12 -11.58
CA MET A 476 20.98 -20.97 -11.54
C MET A 476 21.46 -20.27 -10.26
N GLY A 477 20.71 -19.31 -9.73
CA GLY A 477 20.98 -18.64 -8.46
C GLY A 477 20.75 -19.56 -7.25
N GLY A 478 19.71 -20.39 -7.28
CA GLY A 478 19.48 -21.45 -6.30
C GLY A 478 20.57 -22.51 -6.32
N VAL A 479 20.99 -22.97 -7.50
CA VAL A 479 22.09 -23.93 -7.66
C VAL A 479 23.44 -23.32 -7.25
N SER A 480 23.69 -22.05 -7.58
CA SER A 480 24.91 -21.34 -7.19
C SER A 480 24.96 -21.08 -5.69
N GLY A 481 23.85 -20.67 -5.06
CA GLY A 481 23.75 -20.54 -3.60
C GLY A 481 23.98 -21.87 -2.88
N ILE A 482 23.42 -22.96 -3.40
CA ILE A 482 23.64 -24.32 -2.88
C ILE A 482 25.11 -24.76 -3.04
N LEU A 483 25.77 -24.43 -4.15
CA LEU A 483 27.19 -24.74 -4.36
C LEU A 483 28.12 -23.88 -3.51
N ILE A 484 27.77 -22.61 -3.26
CA ILE A 484 28.55 -21.69 -2.42
C ILE A 484 28.42 -22.06 -0.95
N PHE A 485 27.20 -22.27 -0.44
CA PHE A 485 26.99 -22.73 0.94
C PHE A 485 27.51 -24.16 1.16
N GLY A 486 27.36 -25.04 0.17
CA GLY A 486 27.96 -26.37 0.19
C GLY A 486 29.48 -26.32 0.19
N GLY A 487 30.10 -25.42 -0.59
CA GLY A 487 31.53 -25.19 -0.62
C GLY A 487 32.08 -24.62 0.70
N PHE A 488 31.34 -23.70 1.33
CA PHE A 488 31.72 -23.11 2.61
C PHE A 488 31.66 -24.13 3.76
N ALA A 489 30.62 -24.97 3.79
CA ALA A 489 30.50 -26.07 4.74
C ALA A 489 31.58 -27.14 4.54
N ILE A 490 31.94 -27.45 3.29
CA ILE A 490 33.06 -28.35 2.96
C ILE A 490 34.41 -27.73 3.38
N TRP A 491 34.60 -26.43 3.22
CA TRP A 491 35.81 -25.74 3.65
C TRP A 491 35.98 -25.81 5.18
N GLU A 492 34.94 -25.48 5.96
CA GLU A 492 34.99 -25.58 7.42
C GLU A 492 35.24 -27.02 7.91
N LEU A 493 34.73 -28.02 7.20
CA LEU A 493 35.00 -29.44 7.43
C LEU A 493 36.47 -29.84 7.26
N PHE A 494 37.24 -29.12 6.44
CA PHE A 494 38.68 -29.36 6.26
C PHE A 494 39.57 -28.59 7.24
N THR A 495 39.03 -27.60 7.95
CA THR A 495 39.79 -26.74 8.87
C THR A 495 39.44 -26.93 10.36
N GLY A 496 38.36 -27.64 10.69
CA GLY A 496 37.93 -27.90 12.07
C GLY A 496 38.31 -29.29 12.61
N ASP A 497 38.54 -29.37 13.94
CA ASP A 497 38.90 -30.60 14.67
C ASP A 497 37.90 -31.75 14.43
N GLN A 498 38.41 -32.96 14.18
CA GLN A 498 37.69 -34.03 13.47
C GLN A 498 36.59 -34.77 14.25
N GLU A 499 36.40 -34.57 15.55
CA GLU A 499 35.49 -35.43 16.33
C GLU A 499 34.02 -34.94 16.41
N ASP A 500 33.73 -33.66 16.17
CA ASP A 500 32.34 -33.13 16.25
C ASP A 500 31.62 -32.99 14.88
N ASN A 501 32.31 -33.31 13.78
CA ASN A 501 31.86 -32.98 12.42
C ASN A 501 30.94 -34.02 11.73
N LEU A 502 30.74 -35.20 12.32
CA LEU A 502 29.92 -36.27 11.69
C LEU A 502 28.43 -35.92 11.63
N TRP A 503 27.89 -35.28 12.68
CA TRP A 503 26.48 -34.90 12.74
C TRP A 503 26.14 -33.75 11.79
N SER A 504 27.03 -32.78 11.65
CA SER A 504 26.91 -31.69 10.67
C SER A 504 26.89 -32.23 9.24
N TYR A 505 27.75 -33.21 8.93
CA TYR A 505 27.78 -33.88 7.63
C TYR A 505 26.46 -34.63 7.32
N ILE A 506 25.93 -35.36 8.32
CA ILE A 506 24.65 -36.09 8.18
C ILE A 506 23.49 -35.11 7.96
N MET A 507 23.44 -34.00 8.70
CA MET A 507 22.36 -33.01 8.60
C MET A 507 22.38 -32.25 7.27
N VAL A 508 23.56 -31.84 6.78
CA VAL A 508 23.71 -31.19 5.46
C VAL A 508 23.33 -32.15 4.34
N SER A 509 23.77 -33.41 4.42
CA SER A 509 23.45 -34.44 3.41
C SER A 509 21.95 -34.79 3.38
N LEU A 510 21.31 -34.86 4.56
CA LEU A 510 19.85 -35.06 4.68
C LEU A 510 19.07 -33.87 4.11
N GLY A 511 19.51 -32.63 4.39
CA GLY A 511 18.92 -31.42 3.83
C GLY A 511 18.97 -31.40 2.30
N PHE A 512 20.12 -31.77 1.73
CA PHE A 512 20.31 -31.85 0.28
C PHE A 512 19.42 -32.93 -0.36
N LEU A 513 19.33 -34.10 0.26
CA LEU A 513 18.46 -35.19 -0.20
C LEU A 513 16.99 -34.77 -0.16
N LEU A 514 16.55 -34.10 0.92
CA LEU A 514 15.17 -33.64 1.07
C LEU A 514 14.81 -32.58 0.02
N ALA A 515 15.69 -31.60 -0.21
CA ALA A 515 15.50 -30.58 -1.23
C ALA A 515 15.40 -31.19 -2.64
N THR A 516 16.25 -32.17 -2.95
CA THR A 516 16.23 -32.88 -4.25
C THR A 516 14.92 -33.65 -4.46
N ILE A 517 14.41 -34.30 -3.40
CA ILE A 517 13.13 -35.01 -3.44
C ILE A 517 11.96 -34.03 -3.64
N LEU A 518 11.96 -32.89 -2.94
CA LEU A 518 10.91 -31.88 -3.05
C LEU A 518 10.87 -31.23 -4.44
N ILE A 519 12.04 -30.91 -5.01
CA ILE A 519 12.16 -30.40 -6.39
C ILE A 519 11.67 -31.45 -7.39
N GLY A 520 12.09 -32.71 -7.25
CA GLY A 520 11.62 -33.81 -8.10
C GLY A 520 10.11 -34.00 -8.06
N LYS A 521 9.50 -33.88 -6.88
CA LYS A 521 8.04 -33.99 -6.70
C LYS A 521 7.29 -32.81 -7.31
N ALA A 522 7.78 -31.58 -7.13
CA ALA A 522 7.19 -30.38 -7.73
C ALA A 522 7.24 -30.44 -9.27
N LEU A 523 8.34 -30.92 -9.85
CA LEU A 523 8.48 -31.10 -11.30
C LEU A 523 7.54 -32.19 -11.85
N ASP A 524 7.38 -33.30 -11.14
CA ASP A 524 6.45 -34.38 -11.51
C ASP A 524 4.97 -33.93 -11.44
N GLU A 525 4.59 -33.19 -10.38
CA GLU A 525 3.23 -32.62 -10.25
C GLU A 525 2.94 -31.61 -11.36
N THR A 526 3.89 -30.73 -11.67
CA THR A 526 3.76 -29.76 -12.77
C THR A 526 3.64 -30.47 -14.13
N SER A 527 4.44 -31.53 -14.36
CA SER A 527 4.35 -32.32 -15.59
C SER A 527 3.00 -33.04 -15.75
N LYS A 528 2.45 -33.58 -14.66
CA LYS A 528 1.13 -34.22 -14.64
C LYS A 528 0.02 -33.23 -14.93
N GLU A 529 0.08 -32.03 -14.36
CA GLU A 529 -0.92 -30.99 -14.58
C GLU A 529 -0.92 -30.49 -16.04
N LEU A 530 0.27 -30.34 -16.63
CA LEU A 530 0.43 -29.97 -18.04
C LEU A 530 -0.10 -31.06 -18.99
N LYS A 531 0.14 -32.35 -18.70
CA LYS A 531 -0.44 -33.46 -19.47
C LYS A 531 -1.97 -33.52 -19.35
N ALA A 532 -2.51 -33.36 -18.14
CA ALA A 532 -3.95 -33.38 -17.89
C ALA A 532 -4.69 -32.22 -18.58
N LYS A 533 -4.05 -31.04 -18.67
CA LYS A 533 -4.58 -29.90 -19.44
C LYS A 533 -4.50 -30.15 -20.95
N GLY A 534 -3.44 -30.79 -21.46
CA GLY A 534 -3.31 -31.14 -22.87
C GLY A 534 -4.29 -32.22 -23.38
N GLU A 535 -4.72 -33.14 -22.50
CA GLU A 535 -5.67 -34.20 -22.86
C GLU A 535 -7.14 -33.72 -22.83
N ARG A 536 -7.48 -32.75 -21.97
CA ARG A 536 -8.85 -32.17 -21.90
C ARG A 536 -9.21 -31.27 -23.08
N GLU A 537 -8.22 -30.77 -23.82
CA GLU A 537 -8.46 -29.91 -24.98
C GLU A 537 -8.47 -30.69 -26.31
N ASN A 538 -8.10 -31.97 -26.29
CA ASN A 538 -8.15 -32.88 -27.46
C ASN A 538 -9.36 -33.83 -27.44
N LEU A 539 -10.23 -33.71 -26.42
CA LEU A 539 -11.56 -34.30 -26.32
C LEU A 539 -12.60 -33.19 -26.51
#